data_AF-A0A2T4TL55-F1
#
_entry.id   AF-A0A2T4TL55-F1
#
_cell.length_a   1.000
_cell.length_b   1.000
_cell.length_c   1.000
_cell.angle_alpha   90.00
_cell.angle_beta   90.00
_cell.angle_gamma   90.00
#
_symmetry.space_group_name_H-M   'P 1'
#
loop_
_entity.id
_entity.type
_entity.pdbx_description
1 polymer ?
#
loop_
_entity_poly.entity_id
_entity_poly.type
_entity_poly.pdbx_seq_one_letter_code
_entity_poly.pdbx_strand_id
1 'polypeptide(L)'
;MQVKDIHSTSETPWEFSVRQRIGDYIIEYRELIEFSQGSPLIGSLYINNEKIGKEELFGGPFLLKKNYLYIPKYVRKLWMSGFILCKIDLRTGQMENIGTIKSLIYLGCKDER
;
A
#
# COMPACT_ATOMS: atom_id res chain seq x y z
N MET A 1 17.31 4.69 -22.15
CA MET A 1 16.64 4.11 -20.97
C MET A 1 16.77 5.12 -19.84
N GLN A 2 15.75 5.96 -19.64
CA GLN A 2 15.76 6.94 -18.54
C GLN A 2 15.36 6.20 -17.27
N VAL A 3 16.33 5.97 -16.39
CA VAL A 3 16.08 5.68 -14.99
C VAL A 3 15.50 6.97 -14.42
N LYS A 4 14.20 7.01 -14.15
CA LYS A 4 13.61 8.15 -13.46
C LYS A 4 14.16 8.15 -12.04
N ASP A 5 14.86 9.23 -11.74
CA ASP A 5 15.32 9.60 -10.41
C ASP A 5 14.21 9.38 -9.38
N ILE A 6 14.63 8.87 -8.22
CA ILE A 6 13.79 8.73 -7.03
C ILE A 6 13.33 10.14 -6.66
N HIS A 7 12.16 10.54 -7.15
CA HIS A 7 11.53 11.76 -6.70
C HIS A 7 11.13 11.55 -5.24
N SER A 8 11.80 12.27 -4.33
CA SER A 8 11.32 12.49 -2.97
C SER A 8 10.07 13.39 -3.03
N THR A 9 8.99 12.89 -3.59
CA THR A 9 7.67 13.43 -3.30
C THR A 9 7.24 12.80 -1.99
N SER A 10 6.89 13.63 -1.00
CA SER A 10 6.35 13.19 0.29
C SER A 10 5.01 12.50 0.03
N GLU A 11 5.04 11.21 -0.29
CA GLU A 11 3.83 10.44 -0.57
C GLU A 11 2.89 10.53 0.63
N THR A 12 1.60 10.70 0.34
CA THR A 12 0.54 10.78 1.33
C THR A 12 -0.48 9.68 1.04
N PRO A 13 -1.39 9.38 1.98
CA PRO A 13 -2.49 8.47 1.73
C PRO A 13 -3.47 8.89 0.62
N TRP A 14 -3.39 10.14 0.13
CA TRP A 14 -4.19 10.65 -0.98
C TRP A 14 -3.42 10.70 -2.30
N GLU A 15 -2.09 10.76 -2.23
CA GLU A 15 -1.23 10.91 -3.40
C GLU A 15 0.06 10.11 -3.21
N PHE A 16 0.14 8.99 -3.93
CA PHE A 16 1.27 8.07 -3.91
C PHE A 16 1.46 7.42 -5.28
N SER A 17 2.62 6.82 -5.50
CA SER A 17 2.93 6.13 -6.75
C SER A 17 2.02 4.92 -6.96
N VAL A 18 1.15 5.00 -7.96
CA VAL A 18 0.20 3.93 -8.30
C VAL A 18 0.90 2.68 -8.85
N ARG A 19 2.06 2.85 -9.50
CA ARG A 19 2.84 1.72 -10.05
C ARG A 19 4.32 1.97 -9.86
N GLN A 20 5.02 1.01 -9.28
CA GLN A 20 6.46 1.06 -9.03
C GLN A 20 7.10 -0.27 -9.43
N ARG A 21 8.30 -0.19 -10.03
CA ARG A 21 9.17 -1.35 -10.20
C ARG A 21 10.23 -1.32 -9.12
N ILE A 22 10.31 -2.37 -8.30
CA ILE A 22 11.30 -2.48 -7.24
C ILE A 22 12.00 -3.83 -7.35
N GLY A 23 13.26 -3.79 -7.75
CA GLY A 23 14.00 -4.99 -8.17
C GLY A 23 13.26 -5.72 -9.30
N ASP A 24 12.92 -6.97 -9.05
CA ASP A 24 12.21 -7.85 -9.99
C ASP A 24 10.68 -7.79 -9.85
N TYR A 25 10.16 -7.03 -8.88
CA TYR A 25 8.73 -6.91 -8.64
C TYR A 25 8.16 -5.66 -9.29
N ILE A 26 6.97 -5.81 -9.89
CA ILE A 26 6.10 -4.70 -10.28
C ILE A 26 4.96 -4.66 -9.27
N ILE A 27 4.89 -3.60 -8.48
CA ILE A 27 3.80 -3.36 -7.53
C ILE A 27 2.89 -2.31 -8.14
N GLU A 28 1.60 -2.61 -8.21
CA GLU A 28 0.61 -1.76 -8.86
C GLU A 28 -0.68 -1.72 -8.07
N TYR A 29 -1.20 -0.53 -7.84
CA TYR A 29 -2.57 -0.30 -7.40
C TYR A 29 -3.47 -0.14 -8.62
N ARG A 30 -4.66 -0.74 -8.58
CA ARG A 30 -5.69 -0.57 -9.59
C ARG A 30 -7.00 -0.20 -8.91
N GLU A 31 -7.90 0.41 -9.68
CA GLU A 31 -9.26 0.73 -9.21
C GLU A 31 -9.27 1.61 -7.94
N LEU A 32 -8.36 2.60 -7.90
CA LEU A 32 -8.24 3.51 -6.75
C LEU A 32 -9.50 4.37 -6.62
N ILE A 33 -10.04 4.40 -5.40
CA ILE A 33 -11.19 5.23 -5.01
C ILE A 33 -10.94 5.84 -3.65
N GLU A 34 -11.60 6.96 -3.34
CA GLU A 34 -11.77 7.40 -1.96
C GLU A 34 -12.92 6.57 -1.34
N PHE A 35 -12.71 5.95 -0.17
CA PHE A 35 -13.76 5.15 0.48
C PHE A 35 -14.89 6.00 1.10
N SER A 36 -14.64 7.29 1.24
CA SER A 36 -15.55 8.38 1.59
C SER A 36 -15.01 9.68 0.96
N GLN A 37 -15.85 10.67 0.70
CA GLN A 37 -15.41 11.92 0.09
C GLN A 37 -14.30 12.60 0.92
N GLY A 38 -13.17 12.87 0.28
CA GLY A 38 -11.99 13.47 0.91
C GLY A 38 -11.17 12.50 1.77
N SER A 39 -11.49 11.20 1.75
CA SER A 39 -10.73 10.17 2.46
C SER A 39 -9.53 9.67 1.63
N PRO A 40 -8.55 9.00 2.25
CA PRO A 40 -7.46 8.36 1.53
C PRO A 40 -7.90 7.45 0.38
N LEU A 41 -7.02 7.32 -0.61
CA LEU A 41 -7.23 6.39 -1.71
C LEU A 41 -7.02 4.96 -1.24
N ILE A 42 -7.91 4.07 -1.70
CA ILE A 42 -7.80 2.62 -1.53
C ILE A 42 -8.06 1.92 -2.86
N GLY A 43 -7.42 0.78 -3.11
CA GLY A 43 -7.64 0.01 -4.32
C GLY A 43 -7.11 -1.42 -4.24
N SER A 44 -7.31 -2.16 -5.32
CA SER A 44 -6.78 -3.50 -5.51
C SER A 44 -5.26 -3.45 -5.65
N LEU A 45 -4.53 -4.30 -4.94
CA LEU A 45 -3.07 -4.41 -5.06
C LEU A 45 -2.69 -5.58 -5.96
N TYR A 46 -1.73 -5.35 -6.86
CA TYR A 46 -1.17 -6.36 -7.75
C TYR A 46 0.34 -6.42 -7.57
N ILE A 47 0.89 -7.64 -7.52
CA ILE A 47 2.33 -7.91 -7.58
C ILE A 47 2.57 -8.77 -8.82
N ASN A 48 3.39 -8.31 -9.76
CA ASN A 48 3.67 -9.01 -11.02
C ASN A 48 2.41 -9.42 -11.79
N ASN A 49 1.41 -8.53 -11.84
CA ASN A 49 0.07 -8.75 -12.42
C ASN A 49 -0.81 -9.77 -11.68
N GLU A 50 -0.37 -10.36 -10.58
CA GLU A 50 -1.21 -11.20 -9.73
C GLU A 50 -1.88 -10.36 -8.63
N LYS A 51 -3.20 -10.52 -8.47
CA LYS A 51 -3.98 -9.79 -7.46
C LYS A 51 -3.65 -10.32 -6.08
N ILE A 52 -3.36 -9.43 -5.14
CA ILE A 52 -3.11 -9.77 -3.74
C ILE A 52 -4.40 -9.64 -2.94
N GLY A 53 -4.78 -10.74 -2.28
CA GLY A 53 -6.09 -10.86 -1.67
C GLY A 53 -7.20 -11.10 -2.70
N LYS A 54 -8.39 -11.43 -2.22
CA LYS A 54 -9.59 -11.62 -3.06
C LYS A 54 -10.35 -10.31 -3.19
N GLU A 55 -10.68 -9.73 -2.04
CA GLU A 55 -11.55 -8.56 -1.90
C GLU A 55 -10.88 -7.45 -1.06
N GLU A 56 -9.69 -7.71 -0.55
CA GLU A 56 -8.91 -6.75 0.20
C GLU A 56 -8.57 -5.52 -0.64
N LEU A 57 -8.74 -4.35 -0.03
CA LEU A 57 -8.34 -3.07 -0.57
C LEU A 57 -7.21 -2.50 0.27
N PHE A 58 -6.29 -1.81 -0.39
CA PHE A 58 -5.08 -1.29 0.21
C PHE A 58 -4.97 0.21 -0.07
N GLY A 59 -4.57 0.97 0.95
CA GLY A 59 -4.14 2.35 0.80
C GLY A 59 -2.63 2.44 0.68
N GLY A 60 -2.14 3.65 0.41
CA GLY A 60 -0.72 3.94 0.32
C GLY A 60 -0.27 5.02 1.32
N PRO A 61 1.02 5.40 1.27
CA PRO A 61 2.09 4.67 0.59
C PRO A 61 2.44 3.37 1.33
N PHE A 62 3.31 2.54 0.76
CA PHE A 62 3.85 1.35 1.41
C PHE A 62 5.31 1.54 1.82
N LEU A 63 5.79 0.70 2.74
CA LEU A 63 7.22 0.55 3.04
C LEU A 63 7.72 -0.81 2.57
N LEU A 64 8.94 -0.83 2.05
CA LEU A 64 9.63 -2.06 1.68
C LEU A 64 10.77 -2.35 2.66
N LYS A 65 10.84 -3.59 3.15
CA LYS A 65 12.00 -4.08 3.91
C LYS A 65 12.29 -5.52 3.52
N LYS A 66 13.43 -5.75 2.86
CA LYS A 66 13.78 -7.04 2.25
C LYS A 66 12.67 -7.48 1.28
N ASN A 67 12.13 -8.69 1.42
CA ASN A 67 11.06 -9.24 0.59
C ASN A 67 9.66 -8.96 1.16
N TYR A 68 9.53 -8.02 2.10
CA TYR A 68 8.25 -7.72 2.75
C TYR A 68 7.79 -6.31 2.43
N LEU A 69 6.55 -6.24 1.96
CA LEU A 69 5.79 -5.01 1.78
C LEU A 69 4.96 -4.76 3.04
N TYR A 70 5.05 -3.56 3.61
CA TYR A 70 4.21 -3.12 4.71
C TYR A 70 3.29 -2.03 4.19
N ILE A 71 1.99 -2.30 4.24
CA ILE A 71 1.00 -1.51 3.52
C ILE A 71 -0.28 -1.33 4.35
N PRO A 72 -0.91 -0.14 4.35
CA PRO A 72 -2.23 0.05 4.95
C PRO A 72 -3.27 -0.82 4.24
N LYS A 73 -3.88 -1.77 4.94
CA LYS A 73 -5.01 -2.54 4.43
C LYS A 73 -6.31 -1.98 4.99
N TYR A 74 -7.23 -1.61 4.11
CA TYR A 74 -8.53 -1.11 4.50
C TYR A 74 -9.37 -2.21 5.13
N VAL A 75 -10.07 -1.86 6.20
CA VAL A 75 -10.98 -2.74 6.93
C VAL A 75 -12.29 -2.01 7.10
N ARG A 76 -13.38 -2.65 6.67
CA ARG A 76 -14.75 -2.18 6.91
C ARG A 76 -15.51 -3.24 7.69
N LYS A 77 -16.00 -2.87 8.87
CA LYS A 77 -16.95 -3.61 9.71
C LYS A 77 -18.24 -2.79 9.83
N LEU A 78 -19.33 -3.40 10.32
CA LEU A 78 -20.68 -2.79 10.32
C LEU A 78 -20.72 -1.32 10.81
N TRP A 79 -19.95 -0.99 11.86
CA TRP A 79 -19.97 0.34 12.49
C TRP A 79 -18.61 1.06 12.49
N MET A 80 -17.61 0.50 11.80
CA MET A 80 -16.24 1.00 11.85
C MET A 80 -15.54 0.74 10.53
N SER A 81 -14.92 1.78 9.99
CA SER A 81 -13.91 1.67 8.94
C SER A 81 -12.57 2.19 9.41
N GLY A 82 -11.51 1.71 8.79
CA GLY A 82 -10.16 2.16 9.08
C GLY A 82 -9.13 1.29 8.36
N PHE A 83 -7.92 1.30 8.87
CA PHE A 83 -6.77 0.63 8.31
C PHE A 83 -6.07 -0.22 9.36
N ILE A 84 -5.58 -1.37 8.94
CA ILE A 84 -4.63 -2.18 9.71
C ILE A 84 -3.33 -2.29 8.90
N LEU A 85 -2.18 -2.30 9.57
CA LEU A 85 -0.92 -2.52 8.87
C LEU A 85 -0.87 -3.98 8.42
N CYS A 86 -0.68 -4.20 7.12
CA CYS A 86 -0.56 -5.53 6.54
C CYS A 86 0.89 -5.71 6.05
N LYS A 87 1.48 -6.83 6.40
CA LYS A 87 2.77 -7.29 5.89
C LYS A 87 2.50 -8.36 4.84
N ILE A 88 3.11 -8.20 3.67
CA ILE A 88 2.94 -9.09 2.52
C ILE A 88 4.31 -9.62 2.10
N ASP A 89 4.46 -10.93 2.00
CA ASP A 89 5.68 -11.52 1.40
C ASP A 89 5.59 -11.41 -0.12
N LEU A 90 6.50 -10.66 -0.74
CA LEU A 90 6.50 -10.42 -2.19
C LEU A 90 6.68 -11.70 -3.01
N ARG A 91 7.22 -12.78 -2.42
CA ARG A 91 7.47 -14.04 -3.13
C ARG A 91 6.24 -14.94 -3.18
N THR A 92 5.36 -14.83 -2.20
CA THR A 92 4.24 -15.78 -2.00
C THR A 92 2.88 -15.09 -1.97
N GLY A 93 2.83 -13.76 -1.85
CA GLY A 93 1.61 -13.00 -1.65
C GLY A 93 0.95 -13.22 -0.28
N GLN A 94 1.56 -13.99 0.62
CA GLN A 94 0.99 -14.26 1.95
C GLN A 94 0.92 -12.99 2.79
N MET A 95 -0.21 -12.79 3.45
CA MET A 95 -0.54 -11.61 4.23
C MET A 95 -0.57 -11.90 5.73
N GLU A 96 -0.04 -10.97 6.51
CA GLU A 96 -0.04 -10.98 7.97
C GLU A 96 -0.46 -9.58 8.47
N ASN A 97 -1.54 -9.49 9.26
CA ASN A 97 -1.95 -8.21 9.85
C ASN A 97 -1.15 -7.94 11.13
N ILE A 98 -0.71 -6.70 11.32
CA ILE A 98 0.10 -6.26 12.45
C ILE A 98 -0.65 -5.17 13.21
N GLY A 99 -0.88 -5.38 14.50
CA GLY A 99 -1.47 -4.40 15.41
C GLY A 99 -3.00 -4.33 15.33
N THR A 100 -3.55 -3.14 15.55
CA THR A 100 -4.99 -2.87 15.64
C THR A 100 -5.46 -1.93 14.55
N ILE A 101 -6.78 -1.87 14.34
CA ILE A 101 -7.40 -0.96 13.38
C ILE A 101 -7.20 0.49 13.85
N LYS A 102 -6.77 1.36 12.94
CA LYS A 102 -6.62 2.81 13.13
C LYS A 102 -7.47 3.55 12.09
N SER A 103 -7.87 4.78 12.38
CA SER A 103 -8.59 5.62 11.42
C SER A 103 -7.76 5.93 10.18
N LEU A 104 -6.44 6.07 10.35
CA LEU A 104 -5.47 6.32 9.31
C LEU A 104 -4.11 5.71 9.68
N ILE A 105 -3.35 5.28 8.68
CA ILE A 105 -1.95 4.89 8.83
C ILE A 105 -1.15 5.74 7.85
N TYR A 106 -0.24 6.56 8.37
CA TYR A 106 0.73 7.31 7.57
C TYR A 106 2.06 6.57 7.62
N LEU A 107 2.52 6.08 6.47
CA LEU A 107 3.84 5.49 6.35
C LEU A 107 4.77 6.51 5.69
N GLY A 108 5.81 6.93 6.42
CA GLY A 108 6.85 7.81 5.90
C GLY A 108 8.18 7.07 5.89
N CYS A 109 8.98 7.28 4.85
CA CYS A 109 10.40 6.96 4.91
C CYS A 109 11.10 8.02 5.76
N LYS A 110 11.80 7.62 6.84
CA LYS A 110 12.82 8.49 7.42
C LYS A 110 14.07 8.34 6.56
N ASP A 111 14.43 9.40 5.85
CA ASP A 111 15.71 9.53 5.18
C ASP A 111 16.76 9.71 6.30
N GLU A 112 17.26 8.60 6.86
CA GLU A 112 18.42 8.61 7.75
C GLU A 112 19.67 8.88 6.89
N ARG A 113 19.87 10.15 6.52
CA ARG A 113 21.14 10.64 6.00
C ARG A 113 22.14 10.82 7.13
#